data_AF-A0A9E0FPQ2-F1
#
_entry.id   AF-A0A9E0FPQ2-F1
#
_cell.length_a   1.000
_cell.length_b   1.000
_cell.length_c   1.000
_cell.angle_alpha   90.00
_cell.angle_beta   90.00
_cell.angle_gamma   90.00
#
_symmetry.space_group_name_H-M   'P 1'
#
loop_
_entity.id
_entity.type
_entity.pdbx_description
1 polymer ?
#
loop_
_entity_poly.entity_id
_entity_poly.type
_entity_poly.pdbx_seq_one_letter_code
_entity_poly.pdbx_strand_id
1 'polypeptide(L)'
;MAFLSCSKDITNHEILPTTTDQSISTRNSSATLAEQFNLEFCIYDRQAPDPDGGVKYRNAPPVGPGIILQQGAKSVDVTPIRHPDGSIEFVIVDNGEKYILSNSQNEYLKSKKMQTDIPKFYGILYNIAAEITESKYENDDIQTQLGNACEVSVVNRKTKINILNESSFTIDPDVNLYTACSYDKARTVLLYIDKINFSPPNVNSAYYYMVEQALNNCGWNCRACTDAMCAFAYIYNELLPDNFTDKNKLNTAFLGYALQLDEGQIEGFMPYFTPIAGDMYNNNLGNNDYVFESILSMTIDNQLKWPRFKELYFAILADPYVLIRQCVEANSALNINDYAELYNFTIQPSTISALANRGFTNQPIEQGNAATTNLDFYSIQINTRPDFNNNGLPDTDVEIFNRFRQEFGNMATGAVDNFDFACPLASNDYIFWSFEPYNASIDDAKWASSDYVNTVFKIYAGGNIPATNYFADKGAIIISQGTDCCWIGSTIITPFSGTQPFSGNRQWGFYTNSNGKLSFYTKATDTALTEKLAQFMGILNSECDDDTYYEIAYETWTNLQQKAIYLINTNGGNATVDVTNRVRIDVTTLKNKLKSSTPVNFVSCN
;
A
#
# COMPACT_ATOMS: atom_id res chain seq x y z
N MET A 1 -7.96 -27.88 37.46
CA MET A 1 -8.81 -29.10 37.44
C MET A 1 -10.01 -28.81 36.58
N ALA A 2 -10.32 -29.67 35.61
CA ALA A 2 -11.54 -29.57 34.81
C ALA A 2 -12.67 -30.35 35.48
N PHE A 3 -13.93 -29.92 35.30
CA PHE A 3 -15.04 -30.82 34.98
C PHE A 3 -16.24 -30.05 34.42
N LEU A 4 -16.88 -30.60 33.39
CA LEU A 4 -18.17 -30.15 32.84
C LEU A 4 -19.34 -30.68 33.70
N SER A 5 -20.52 -30.06 33.61
CA SER A 5 -21.72 -30.71 33.05
C SER A 5 -22.98 -29.82 33.06
N CYS A 6 -23.90 -30.12 32.14
CA CYS A 6 -25.18 -29.43 31.94
C CYS A 6 -26.34 -30.13 32.66
N SER A 7 -27.42 -29.41 32.99
CA SER A 7 -28.84 -29.85 32.94
C SER A 7 -29.73 -28.67 33.39
N LYS A 8 -30.59 -28.03 32.57
CA LYS A 8 -31.79 -28.47 31.83
C LYS A 8 -33.08 -28.52 32.68
N ASP A 9 -33.95 -27.54 32.40
CA ASP A 9 -35.43 -27.42 32.47
C ASP A 9 -36.29 -28.14 33.54
N ILE A 10 -37.34 -27.46 34.04
CA ILE A 10 -38.77 -27.86 33.87
C ILE A 10 -39.78 -26.79 34.40
N THR A 11 -40.49 -26.17 33.44
CA THR A 11 -41.91 -25.73 33.37
C THR A 11 -42.69 -24.97 34.48
N ASN A 12 -43.40 -23.93 34.00
CA ASN A 12 -44.81 -23.53 34.24
C ASN A 12 -45.29 -22.88 35.55
N HIS A 13 -45.80 -21.65 35.43
CA HIS A 13 -47.26 -21.39 35.54
C HIS A 13 -47.68 -20.08 34.81
N GLU A 14 -48.91 -20.05 34.31
CA GLU A 14 -49.53 -18.94 33.57
C GLU A 14 -50.00 -17.78 34.48
N ILE A 15 -50.19 -16.59 33.91
CA ILE A 15 -51.48 -15.84 33.87
C ILE A 15 -51.32 -14.56 33.00
N LEU A 16 -52.25 -14.36 32.07
CA LEU A 16 -52.46 -13.15 31.25
C LEU A 16 -53.65 -12.35 31.83
N PRO A 17 -53.76 -11.01 31.64
CA PRO A 17 -54.38 -10.52 30.39
C PRO A 17 -53.96 -9.12 29.86
N THR A 18 -53.94 -9.00 28.52
CA THR A 18 -54.41 -7.87 27.66
C THR A 18 -54.14 -6.41 28.09
N THR A 19 -53.58 -5.49 27.29
CA THR A 19 -53.59 -5.24 25.82
C THR A 19 -52.21 -4.62 25.41
N THR A 20 -51.91 -3.98 24.26
CA THR A 20 -52.67 -3.50 23.08
C THR A 20 -51.79 -3.53 21.81
N ASP A 21 -52.33 -3.14 20.65
CA ASP A 21 -51.63 -3.08 19.36
C ASP A 21 -50.45 -2.10 19.28
N GLN A 22 -49.36 -2.53 18.64
CA GLN A 22 -48.82 -1.86 17.45
C GLN A 22 -47.90 -2.79 16.65
N SER A 23 -48.35 -3.21 15.47
CA SER A 23 -47.63 -4.13 14.58
C SER A 23 -46.72 -3.37 13.59
N ILE A 24 -45.47 -3.13 13.98
CA ILE A 24 -44.43 -2.70 13.04
C ILE A 24 -43.87 -3.93 12.32
N SER A 25 -44.11 -4.02 11.01
CA SER A 25 -43.61 -5.11 10.16
C SER A 25 -42.12 -4.95 9.87
N THR A 26 -41.26 -5.51 10.72
CA THR A 26 -39.83 -5.66 10.43
C THR A 26 -39.62 -6.87 9.52
N ARG A 27 -39.45 -6.64 8.21
CA ARG A 27 -38.90 -7.66 7.30
C ARG A 27 -37.42 -7.86 7.61
N ASN A 28 -37.11 -8.91 8.39
CA ASN A 28 -35.75 -9.40 8.53
C ASN A 28 -35.30 -10.08 7.24
N SER A 29 -34.64 -9.35 6.34
CA SER A 29 -33.79 -9.94 5.31
C SER A 29 -32.36 -10.03 5.84
N SER A 30 -32.05 -11.12 6.53
CA SER A 30 -30.70 -11.45 6.98
C SER A 30 -29.85 -11.92 5.80
N ALA A 31 -29.48 -11.00 4.90
CA ALA A 31 -28.31 -11.17 4.05
C ALA A 31 -27.08 -10.92 4.92
N THR A 32 -26.12 -11.84 4.92
CA THR A 32 -24.88 -11.64 5.69
C THR A 32 -24.01 -10.58 5.01
N LEU A 33 -23.40 -9.68 5.79
CA LEU A 33 -22.53 -8.62 5.26
C LEU A 33 -21.35 -9.13 4.40
N ALA A 34 -21.06 -10.44 4.44
CA ALA A 34 -20.05 -11.09 3.63
C ALA A 34 -20.41 -11.18 2.13
N GLU A 35 -21.70 -11.17 1.75
CA GLU A 35 -22.11 -11.32 0.35
C GLU A 35 -22.10 -10.00 -0.46
N GLN A 36 -21.87 -8.85 0.18
CA GLN A 36 -21.90 -7.53 -0.48
C GLN A 36 -20.55 -7.04 -1.04
N PHE A 37 -19.45 -7.78 -0.85
CA PHE A 37 -18.09 -7.25 -1.10
C PHE A 37 -17.17 -8.15 -1.95
N ASN A 38 -17.73 -8.94 -2.86
CA ASN A 38 -16.96 -9.43 -4.01
C ASN A 38 -16.72 -8.27 -4.99
N LEU A 39 -15.53 -7.66 -4.92
CA LEU A 39 -15.05 -6.66 -5.88
C LEU A 39 -14.64 -7.35 -7.20
N GLU A 40 -15.66 -7.77 -7.95
CA GLU A 40 -15.53 -8.41 -9.26
C GLU A 40 -15.44 -7.33 -10.36
N PHE A 41 -14.32 -7.24 -11.09
CA PHE A 41 -14.20 -6.34 -12.25
C PHE A 41 -14.95 -6.97 -13.42
N CYS A 42 -16.20 -6.54 -13.62
CA CYS A 42 -17.10 -7.19 -14.56
C CYS A 42 -17.89 -6.16 -15.36
N ILE A 43 -17.98 -6.36 -16.68
CA ILE A 43 -18.96 -5.67 -17.55
C ILE A 43 -20.39 -5.93 -17.05
N TYR A 44 -20.58 -7.06 -16.37
CA TYR A 44 -21.80 -7.49 -15.70
C TYR A 44 -21.79 -7.11 -14.22
N ASP A 45 -21.83 -5.81 -13.92
CA ASP A 45 -22.05 -5.31 -12.56
C ASP A 45 -23.43 -5.81 -12.07
N ARG A 46 -23.41 -6.86 -11.23
CA ARG A 46 -24.57 -7.70 -10.90
C ARG A 46 -25.70 -6.85 -10.32
N GLN A 47 -26.85 -6.80 -11.00
CA GLN A 47 -28.12 -6.70 -10.27
C GLN A 47 -28.57 -8.13 -9.89
N ALA A 48 -29.49 -8.23 -8.93
CA ALA A 48 -30.06 -9.51 -8.51
C ALA A 48 -30.54 -10.32 -9.73
N PRO A 49 -30.37 -11.66 -9.72
CA PRO A 49 -30.67 -12.49 -10.87
C PRO A 49 -32.12 -12.32 -11.31
N ASP A 50 -32.30 -12.09 -12.61
CA ASP A 50 -33.60 -12.19 -13.27
C ASP A 50 -34.10 -13.64 -13.09
N PRO A 51 -35.37 -13.89 -12.68
CA PRO A 51 -35.89 -15.25 -12.54
C PRO A 51 -35.79 -16.10 -13.82
N ASP A 52 -35.66 -15.47 -14.99
CA ASP A 52 -35.46 -16.14 -16.28
C ASP A 52 -33.97 -16.39 -16.65
N GLY A 53 -33.02 -16.13 -15.74
CA GLY A 53 -31.59 -16.44 -15.91
C GLY A 53 -30.83 -15.55 -16.92
N GLY A 54 -31.43 -14.44 -17.34
CA GLY A 54 -30.83 -13.49 -18.27
C GLY A 54 -29.87 -12.50 -17.59
N VAL A 55 -28.64 -12.39 -18.12
CA VAL A 55 -27.70 -11.32 -17.73
C VAL A 55 -28.04 -10.04 -18.49
N LYS A 56 -28.30 -8.93 -17.77
CA LYS A 56 -28.54 -7.61 -18.37
C LYS A 56 -27.22 -6.85 -18.55
N TYR A 57 -26.93 -6.39 -19.76
CA TYR A 57 -25.89 -5.39 -20.01
C TYR A 57 -26.34 -4.05 -19.40
N ARG A 58 -25.58 -3.49 -18.44
CA ARG A 58 -26.12 -2.45 -17.55
C ARG A 58 -26.47 -1.11 -18.21
N ASN A 59 -25.88 -0.79 -19.36
CA ASN A 59 -25.88 0.59 -19.90
C ASN A 59 -26.60 0.75 -21.26
N ALA A 60 -27.26 -0.30 -21.76
CA ALA A 60 -27.91 -0.29 -23.06
C ALA A 60 -29.19 -1.14 -23.03
N PRO A 61 -30.39 -0.54 -22.87
CA PRO A 61 -31.64 -1.29 -22.96
C PRO A 61 -31.79 -1.85 -24.39
N PRO A 62 -32.38 -3.06 -24.56
CA PRO A 62 -32.65 -3.60 -25.88
C PRO A 62 -33.57 -2.64 -26.65
N VAL A 63 -33.19 -2.38 -27.91
CA VAL A 63 -33.88 -1.38 -28.73
C VAL A 63 -35.12 -2.03 -29.36
N GLY A 64 -36.22 -2.04 -28.62
CA GLY A 64 -37.51 -2.53 -29.12
C GLY A 64 -37.64 -4.06 -29.16
N PRO A 65 -38.65 -4.58 -29.89
CA PRO A 65 -38.87 -6.01 -30.07
C PRO A 65 -37.66 -6.71 -30.72
N GLY A 66 -37.21 -7.82 -30.12
CA GLY A 66 -36.13 -8.65 -30.69
C GLY A 66 -36.43 -9.09 -32.13
N ILE A 67 -35.39 -9.46 -32.86
CA ILE A 67 -35.47 -9.85 -34.27
C ILE A 67 -35.34 -11.37 -34.38
N ILE A 68 -36.15 -11.99 -35.24
CA ILE A 68 -35.96 -13.39 -35.67
C ILE A 68 -35.48 -13.35 -37.11
N LEU A 69 -34.24 -13.78 -37.35
CA LEU A 69 -33.68 -13.83 -38.69
C LEU A 69 -33.76 -15.27 -39.22
N GLN A 70 -34.48 -15.47 -40.32
CA GLN A 70 -34.74 -16.79 -40.90
C GLN A 70 -34.27 -16.86 -42.37
N GLN A 71 -33.68 -18.00 -42.76
CA GLN A 71 -33.37 -18.34 -44.15
C GLN A 71 -33.61 -19.86 -44.33
N GLY A 72 -34.67 -20.21 -45.05
CA GLY A 72 -35.12 -21.61 -45.17
C GLY A 72 -35.40 -22.23 -43.79
N ALA A 73 -34.67 -23.28 -43.43
CA ALA A 73 -34.79 -23.94 -42.12
C ALA A 73 -33.96 -23.31 -41.00
N LYS A 74 -32.97 -22.45 -41.32
CA LYS A 74 -32.15 -21.76 -40.31
C LYS A 74 -32.94 -20.59 -39.73
N SER A 75 -33.00 -20.51 -38.40
CA SER A 75 -33.60 -19.39 -37.67
C SER A 75 -32.69 -19.03 -36.49
N VAL A 76 -32.34 -17.74 -36.36
CA VAL A 76 -31.54 -17.24 -35.23
C VAL A 76 -32.28 -16.12 -34.51
N ASP A 77 -32.09 -16.06 -33.20
CA ASP A 77 -32.60 -14.96 -32.38
C ASP A 77 -31.57 -13.83 -32.33
N VAL A 78 -32.02 -12.60 -32.54
CA VAL A 78 -31.18 -11.41 -32.61
C VAL A 78 -31.73 -10.32 -31.70
N THR A 79 -30.87 -9.70 -30.89
CA THR A 79 -31.24 -8.60 -30.00
C THR A 79 -30.42 -7.35 -30.35
N PRO A 80 -31.03 -6.27 -30.85
CA PRO A 80 -30.34 -5.01 -31.06
C PRO A 80 -30.05 -4.31 -29.72
N ILE A 81 -28.82 -3.87 -29.54
CA ILE A 81 -28.32 -3.12 -28.38
C ILE A 81 -27.83 -1.77 -28.89
N ARG A 82 -28.26 -0.66 -28.28
CA ARG A 82 -27.78 0.69 -28.60
C ARG A 82 -26.90 1.24 -27.49
N HIS A 83 -25.73 1.72 -27.86
CA HIS A 83 -24.80 2.37 -26.94
C HIS A 83 -25.11 3.86 -26.78
N PRO A 84 -24.58 4.53 -25.74
CA PRO A 84 -24.82 5.95 -25.49
C PRO A 84 -24.38 6.90 -26.62
N ASP A 85 -23.46 6.46 -27.49
CA ASP A 85 -23.02 7.19 -28.70
C ASP A 85 -23.99 7.07 -29.89
N GLY A 86 -25.07 6.30 -29.74
CA GLY A 86 -26.06 6.02 -30.77
C GLY A 86 -25.73 4.83 -31.68
N SER A 87 -24.56 4.22 -31.56
CA SER A 87 -24.19 3.01 -32.32
C SER A 87 -25.07 1.81 -31.93
N ILE A 88 -25.29 0.91 -32.88
CA ILE A 88 -26.11 -0.29 -32.70
C ILE A 88 -25.28 -1.54 -32.96
N GLU A 89 -25.32 -2.48 -32.02
CA GLU A 89 -24.77 -3.82 -32.15
C GLU A 89 -25.88 -4.86 -32.08
N PHE A 90 -25.61 -6.05 -32.62
CA PHE A 90 -26.57 -7.16 -32.62
C PHE A 90 -26.00 -8.35 -31.86
N VAL A 91 -26.68 -8.74 -30.77
CA VAL A 91 -26.42 -10.01 -30.10
C VAL A 91 -27.17 -11.10 -30.84
N ILE A 92 -26.45 -12.00 -31.50
CA ILE A 92 -26.99 -13.11 -32.27
C ILE A 92 -26.86 -14.39 -31.45
N VAL A 93 -27.93 -15.17 -31.36
CA VAL A 93 -27.95 -16.51 -30.76
C VAL A 93 -28.18 -17.54 -31.86
N ASP A 94 -27.14 -18.29 -32.23
CA ASP A 94 -27.18 -19.34 -33.24
C ASP A 94 -26.72 -20.67 -32.60
N ASN A 95 -27.57 -21.69 -32.67
CA ASN A 95 -27.36 -23.01 -32.04
C ASN A 95 -26.96 -22.97 -30.54
N GLY A 96 -27.34 -21.92 -29.81
CA GLY A 96 -27.01 -21.71 -28.39
C GLY A 96 -25.68 -20.98 -28.14
N GLU A 97 -24.87 -20.77 -29.18
CA GLU A 97 -23.71 -19.89 -29.12
C GLU A 97 -24.13 -18.42 -29.28
N LYS A 98 -23.40 -17.52 -28.63
CA LYS A 98 -23.64 -16.08 -28.69
C LYS A 98 -22.55 -15.39 -29.50
N TYR A 99 -22.97 -14.58 -30.46
CA TYR A 99 -22.12 -13.75 -31.29
C TYR A 99 -22.52 -12.29 -31.15
N ILE A 100 -21.57 -11.38 -31.38
CA ILE A 100 -21.78 -9.94 -31.42
C ILE A 100 -21.41 -9.47 -32.82
N LEU A 101 -22.40 -8.98 -33.57
CA LEU A 101 -22.15 -8.26 -34.82
C LEU A 101 -22.05 -6.78 -34.50
N SER A 102 -20.90 -6.18 -34.80
CA SER A 102 -20.57 -4.80 -34.43
C SER A 102 -19.84 -4.09 -35.56
N ASN A 103 -20.21 -2.83 -35.81
CA ASN A 103 -19.48 -1.90 -36.66
C ASN A 103 -18.43 -1.08 -35.88
N SER A 104 -18.23 -1.40 -34.60
CA SER A 104 -17.34 -0.64 -33.74
C SER A 104 -15.94 -0.59 -34.35
N GLN A 105 -15.44 0.63 -34.56
CA GLN A 105 -14.06 0.93 -34.97
C GLN A 105 -13.04 0.63 -33.84
N ASN A 106 -13.40 -0.26 -32.91
CA ASN A 106 -12.55 -0.81 -31.89
C ASN A 106 -11.41 -1.59 -32.54
N GLU A 107 -10.33 -0.87 -32.79
CA GLU A 107 -9.15 -1.38 -33.46
C GLU A 107 -8.61 -2.65 -32.75
N TYR A 108 -8.77 -2.80 -31.41
CA TYR A 108 -8.15 -3.91 -30.66
C TYR A 108 -8.76 -5.23 -31.10
N LEU A 109 -10.09 -5.25 -31.25
CA LEU A 109 -10.84 -6.36 -31.83
C LEU A 109 -10.43 -6.64 -33.29
N LYS A 110 -10.13 -5.61 -34.09
CA LYS A 110 -9.60 -5.77 -35.46
C LYS A 110 -8.19 -6.38 -35.46
N SER A 111 -7.29 -5.92 -34.58
CA SER A 111 -5.88 -6.34 -34.53
C SER A 111 -5.68 -7.83 -34.25
N LYS A 112 -6.51 -8.42 -33.38
CA LYS A 112 -6.40 -9.80 -32.93
C LYS A 112 -6.94 -10.84 -33.92
N LYS A 113 -7.53 -10.40 -35.05
CA LYS A 113 -8.28 -11.27 -35.98
C LYS A 113 -9.33 -12.14 -35.25
N MET A 114 -9.98 -11.57 -34.23
CA MET A 114 -11.08 -12.22 -33.50
C MET A 114 -12.39 -12.26 -34.31
N GLN A 115 -12.34 -11.80 -35.56
CA GLN A 115 -13.36 -11.91 -36.59
C GLN A 115 -13.52 -13.38 -36.99
N THR A 116 -14.76 -13.89 -36.95
CA THR A 116 -15.14 -15.03 -37.78
C THR A 116 -15.63 -14.51 -39.14
N ASP A 117 -15.51 -15.32 -40.19
CA ASP A 117 -16.10 -14.99 -41.50
C ASP A 117 -17.59 -14.70 -41.32
N ILE A 118 -18.03 -13.48 -41.67
CA ILE A 118 -19.43 -13.08 -41.53
C ILE A 118 -20.24 -13.85 -42.58
N PRO A 119 -21.13 -14.77 -42.19
CA PRO A 119 -22.06 -15.36 -43.14
C PRO A 119 -22.95 -14.24 -43.67
N LYS A 120 -23.13 -14.14 -45.00
CA LYS A 120 -23.99 -13.13 -45.64
C LYS A 120 -25.36 -13.00 -44.97
N PHE A 121 -25.87 -14.13 -44.49
CA PHE A 121 -27.02 -14.25 -43.59
C PHE A 121 -27.09 -13.19 -42.48
N TYR A 122 -26.01 -12.85 -41.77
CA TYR A 122 -26.04 -11.80 -40.72
C TYR A 122 -25.80 -10.38 -41.25
N GLY A 123 -25.14 -10.21 -42.40
CA GLY A 123 -24.79 -8.88 -42.93
C GLY A 123 -25.99 -7.97 -43.17
N ILE A 124 -27.15 -8.57 -43.43
CA ILE A 124 -28.44 -7.88 -43.52
C ILE A 124 -28.82 -7.04 -42.29
N LEU A 125 -28.37 -7.43 -41.08
CA LEU A 125 -28.67 -6.71 -39.84
C LEU A 125 -28.13 -5.28 -39.87
N TYR A 126 -27.03 -5.04 -40.60
CA TYR A 126 -26.47 -3.70 -40.71
C TYR A 126 -27.23 -2.82 -41.70
N ASN A 127 -27.81 -3.40 -42.77
CA ASN A 127 -28.64 -2.66 -43.73
C ASN A 127 -29.92 -2.08 -43.10
N ILE A 128 -30.34 -2.63 -41.95
CA ILE A 128 -31.50 -2.19 -41.15
C ILE A 128 -31.08 -1.48 -39.85
N ALA A 129 -29.79 -1.36 -39.56
CA ALA A 129 -29.31 -0.72 -38.33
C ALA A 129 -29.75 0.74 -38.26
N ALA A 130 -29.75 1.45 -39.40
CA ALA A 130 -30.26 2.82 -39.53
C ALA A 130 -31.75 2.92 -39.16
N GLU A 131 -32.59 1.98 -39.62
CA GLU A 131 -34.03 1.99 -39.33
C GLU A 131 -34.34 1.66 -37.86
N ILE A 132 -33.49 0.89 -37.20
CA ILE A 132 -33.60 0.58 -35.76
C ILE A 132 -33.19 1.80 -34.89
N THR A 133 -32.77 2.94 -35.49
CA THR A 133 -32.34 4.13 -34.74
C THR A 133 -33.45 4.94 -34.08
N GLU A 134 -34.74 4.69 -34.35
CA GLU A 134 -35.84 5.36 -33.64
C GLU A 134 -36.69 4.40 -32.77
N SER A 135 -37.36 4.93 -31.74
CA SER A 135 -38.18 4.16 -30.80
C SER A 135 -39.50 3.63 -31.39
N LYS A 136 -39.63 3.69 -32.72
CA LYS A 136 -40.76 3.27 -33.54
C LYS A 136 -40.26 2.83 -34.92
N TYR A 137 -39.48 1.75 -35.01
CA TYR A 137 -39.28 1.12 -36.30
C TYR A 137 -40.56 0.37 -36.69
N GLU A 138 -41.24 0.81 -37.75
CA GLU A 138 -42.37 0.08 -38.28
C GLU A 138 -41.84 -1.01 -39.23
N ASN A 139 -42.52 -2.16 -39.26
CA ASN A 139 -42.08 -3.28 -40.11
C ASN A 139 -42.06 -2.91 -41.60
N ASP A 140 -42.88 -1.92 -42.00
CA ASP A 140 -42.98 -1.43 -43.38
C ASP A 140 -41.73 -0.64 -43.80
N ASP A 141 -41.05 0.05 -42.87
CA ASP A 141 -39.78 0.74 -43.14
C ASP A 141 -38.67 -0.29 -43.37
N ILE A 142 -38.57 -1.29 -42.49
CA ILE A 142 -37.63 -2.42 -42.63
C ILE A 142 -37.91 -3.19 -43.95
N GLN A 143 -39.17 -3.41 -44.29
CA GLN A 143 -39.57 -4.06 -45.55
C GLN A 143 -39.21 -3.22 -46.78
N THR A 144 -39.34 -1.89 -46.69
CA THR A 144 -38.98 -0.95 -47.76
C THR A 144 -37.47 -0.95 -47.97
N GLN A 145 -36.69 -0.89 -46.90
CA GLN A 145 -35.22 -0.88 -46.92
C GLN A 145 -34.62 -2.21 -47.43
N LEU A 146 -35.23 -3.35 -47.07
CA LEU A 146 -34.78 -4.67 -47.55
C LEU A 146 -35.32 -5.04 -48.94
N GLY A 147 -36.39 -4.39 -49.38
CA GLY A 147 -37.07 -4.66 -50.65
C GLY A 147 -37.47 -6.13 -50.82
N ASN A 148 -37.58 -6.57 -52.07
CA ASN A 148 -38.03 -7.93 -52.43
C ASN A 148 -37.03 -9.06 -52.06
N ALA A 149 -35.89 -8.73 -51.43
CA ALA A 149 -34.91 -9.73 -50.99
C ALA A 149 -35.34 -10.42 -49.68
N CYS A 150 -36.30 -9.86 -48.95
CA CYS A 150 -36.82 -10.37 -47.69
C CYS A 150 -38.33 -10.16 -47.53
N GLU A 151 -38.95 -10.95 -46.66
CA GLU A 151 -40.29 -10.72 -46.13
C GLU A 151 -40.19 -10.37 -44.64
N VAL A 152 -40.77 -9.25 -44.23
CA VAL A 152 -40.81 -8.78 -42.84
C VAL A 152 -42.19 -9.06 -42.24
N SER A 153 -42.23 -9.61 -41.04
CA SER A 153 -43.47 -9.99 -40.34
C SER A 153 -43.32 -9.82 -38.82
N VAL A 154 -44.41 -9.92 -38.06
CA VAL A 154 -44.35 -9.97 -36.59
C VAL A 154 -44.68 -11.38 -36.12
N VAL A 155 -43.81 -11.97 -35.30
CA VAL A 155 -44.06 -13.26 -34.63
C VAL A 155 -43.72 -13.11 -33.16
N ASN A 156 -44.67 -13.40 -32.26
CA ASN A 156 -44.47 -13.35 -30.80
C ASN A 156 -43.89 -12.01 -30.28
N ARG A 157 -44.34 -10.87 -30.85
CA ARG A 157 -43.77 -9.53 -30.58
C ARG A 157 -42.27 -9.41 -30.91
N LYS A 158 -41.77 -10.19 -31.86
CA LYS A 158 -40.45 -10.04 -32.50
C LYS A 158 -40.63 -9.70 -33.98
N THR A 159 -39.77 -8.86 -34.53
CA THR A 159 -39.72 -8.60 -35.98
C THR A 159 -39.03 -9.76 -36.65
N LYS A 160 -39.78 -10.54 -37.44
CA LYS A 160 -39.26 -11.70 -38.16
C LYS A 160 -38.91 -11.29 -39.59
N ILE A 161 -37.65 -11.48 -39.96
CA ILE A 161 -37.10 -11.20 -41.29
C ILE A 161 -36.78 -12.53 -41.96
N ASN A 162 -37.52 -12.88 -43.01
CA ASN A 162 -37.36 -14.09 -43.80
C ASN A 162 -36.56 -13.75 -45.08
N ILE A 163 -35.32 -14.21 -45.17
CA ILE A 163 -34.42 -13.94 -46.29
C ILE A 163 -34.76 -14.85 -47.47
N LEU A 164 -35.20 -14.23 -48.57
CA LEU A 164 -35.53 -14.92 -49.82
C LEU A 164 -34.33 -15.03 -50.76
N ASN A 165 -33.48 -14.00 -50.81
CA ASN A 165 -32.30 -13.96 -51.67
C ASN A 165 -31.13 -13.24 -51.00
N GLU A 166 -30.06 -13.96 -50.71
CA GLU A 166 -28.85 -13.41 -50.06
C GLU A 166 -27.87 -12.72 -51.03
N SER A 167 -28.05 -12.89 -52.34
CA SER A 167 -27.09 -12.39 -53.35
C SER A 167 -27.11 -10.86 -53.51
N SER A 168 -28.18 -10.20 -53.08
CA SER A 168 -28.36 -8.74 -53.13
C SER A 168 -27.70 -7.98 -51.99
N PHE A 169 -27.21 -8.65 -50.93
CA PHE A 169 -26.61 -7.96 -49.78
C PHE A 169 -25.10 -7.82 -49.94
N THR A 170 -24.63 -6.58 -49.86
CA THR A 170 -23.24 -6.25 -49.55
C THR A 170 -23.06 -6.23 -48.04
N ILE A 171 -22.00 -6.86 -47.55
CA ILE A 171 -21.56 -6.70 -46.17
C ILE A 171 -20.67 -5.45 -46.14
N ASP A 172 -20.95 -4.52 -45.24
CA ASP A 172 -20.07 -3.38 -44.98
C ASP A 172 -18.70 -3.91 -44.50
N PRO A 173 -17.58 -3.56 -45.14
CA PRO A 173 -16.25 -4.07 -44.78
C PRO A 173 -15.78 -3.66 -43.37
N ASP A 174 -16.43 -2.69 -42.74
CA ASP A 174 -16.16 -2.29 -41.35
C ASP A 174 -16.98 -3.05 -40.30
N VAL A 175 -17.98 -3.84 -40.72
CA VAL A 175 -18.74 -4.72 -39.81
C VAL A 175 -17.94 -5.98 -39.50
N ASN A 176 -18.03 -6.43 -38.25
CA ASN A 176 -17.28 -7.56 -37.73
C ASN A 176 -18.18 -8.48 -36.90
N LEU A 177 -17.98 -9.79 -37.02
CA LEU A 177 -18.63 -10.80 -36.18
C LEU A 177 -17.63 -11.36 -35.17
N TYR A 178 -17.96 -11.22 -33.88
CA TYR A 178 -17.15 -11.72 -32.77
C TYR A 178 -17.91 -12.81 -32.02
N THR A 179 -17.20 -13.76 -31.43
CA THR A 179 -17.82 -14.55 -30.34
C THR A 179 -18.08 -13.60 -29.16
N ALA A 180 -19.19 -13.80 -28.43
CA ALA A 180 -19.47 -13.00 -27.23
C ALA A 180 -18.32 -13.07 -26.20
N CYS A 181 -17.59 -14.20 -26.17
CA CYS A 181 -16.41 -14.37 -25.33
C CYS A 181 -15.27 -13.40 -25.70
N SER A 182 -14.87 -13.40 -26.98
CA SER A 182 -13.81 -12.53 -27.49
C SER A 182 -14.16 -11.05 -27.31
N TYR A 183 -15.44 -10.72 -27.53
CA TYR A 183 -15.99 -9.38 -27.37
C TYR A 183 -15.99 -8.90 -25.91
N ASP A 184 -16.49 -9.72 -24.97
CA ASP A 184 -16.47 -9.42 -23.53
C ASP A 184 -15.03 -9.28 -23.00
N LYS A 185 -14.09 -10.11 -23.47
CA LYS A 185 -12.68 -9.99 -23.11
C LYS A 185 -12.10 -8.65 -23.56
N ALA A 186 -12.31 -8.30 -24.83
CA ALA A 186 -11.80 -7.06 -25.40
C ALA A 186 -12.36 -5.81 -24.69
N ARG A 187 -13.65 -5.81 -24.36
CA ARG A 187 -14.25 -4.74 -23.57
C ARG A 187 -13.71 -4.67 -22.15
N THR A 188 -13.42 -5.82 -21.53
CA THR A 188 -12.79 -5.86 -20.20
C THR A 188 -11.38 -5.26 -20.27
N VAL A 189 -10.57 -5.65 -21.25
CA VAL A 189 -9.24 -5.07 -21.50
C VAL A 189 -9.34 -3.54 -21.66
N LEU A 190 -10.23 -3.07 -22.52
CA LEU A 190 -10.43 -1.62 -22.76
C LEU A 190 -10.88 -0.86 -21.51
N LEU A 191 -11.74 -1.46 -20.68
CA LEU A 191 -12.18 -0.85 -19.43
C LEU A 191 -11.02 -0.69 -18.44
N TYR A 192 -10.07 -1.62 -18.41
CA TYR A 192 -8.83 -1.46 -17.64
C TYR A 192 -7.92 -0.36 -18.24
N ILE A 193 -7.71 -0.34 -19.57
CA ILE A 193 -6.93 0.73 -20.23
C ILE A 193 -7.48 2.13 -19.90
N ASP A 194 -8.80 2.29 -20.03
CA ASP A 194 -9.56 3.51 -19.71
C ASP A 194 -9.43 3.88 -18.22
N LYS A 195 -9.72 2.93 -17.32
CA LYS A 195 -9.66 3.17 -15.87
C LYS A 195 -8.26 3.49 -15.36
N ILE A 196 -7.24 2.91 -15.97
CA ILE A 196 -5.83 3.20 -15.67
C ILE A 196 -5.38 4.52 -16.32
N ASN A 197 -6.13 5.08 -17.28
CA ASN A 197 -5.69 6.21 -18.08
C ASN A 197 -4.31 5.94 -18.73
N PHE A 198 -4.07 4.68 -19.14
CA PHE A 198 -2.96 4.38 -20.04
C PHE A 198 -3.22 5.11 -21.34
N SER A 199 -2.35 6.08 -21.66
CA SER A 199 -2.58 6.99 -22.76
C SER A 199 -2.64 6.19 -24.06
N PRO A 200 -3.69 6.33 -24.89
CA PRO A 200 -3.80 5.55 -26.11
C PRO A 200 -2.84 6.09 -27.17
N PRO A 201 -1.93 5.25 -27.69
CA PRO A 201 -1.72 5.30 -29.13
C PRO A 201 -1.66 3.90 -29.74
N ASN A 202 -2.61 3.63 -30.63
CA ASN A 202 -2.72 2.42 -31.45
C ASN A 202 -2.84 1.08 -30.69
N VAL A 203 -3.34 0.08 -31.41
CA VAL A 203 -3.66 -1.25 -30.87
C VAL A 203 -2.52 -2.21 -30.71
N ASN A 204 -1.36 -1.83 -31.23
CA ASN A 204 -0.11 -2.51 -30.97
C ASN A 204 0.56 -1.95 -29.70
N SER A 205 -0.13 -1.13 -28.89
CA SER A 205 0.39 -0.72 -27.59
C SER A 205 0.59 -1.93 -26.68
N ALA A 206 1.71 -1.95 -25.96
CA ALA A 206 2.06 -3.06 -25.06
C ALA A 206 1.01 -3.25 -23.95
N TYR A 207 0.33 -2.16 -23.53
CA TYR A 207 -0.69 -2.20 -22.49
C TYR A 207 -1.87 -3.13 -22.84
N TYR A 208 -2.31 -3.16 -24.10
CA TYR A 208 -3.39 -4.06 -24.53
C TYR A 208 -3.03 -5.53 -24.29
N TYR A 209 -1.80 -5.90 -24.64
CA TYR A 209 -1.27 -7.25 -24.42
C TYR A 209 -1.06 -7.53 -22.92
N MET A 210 -0.48 -6.58 -22.18
CA MET A 210 -0.20 -6.66 -20.75
C MET A 210 -1.48 -6.91 -19.94
N VAL A 211 -2.52 -6.11 -20.13
CA VAL A 211 -3.83 -6.28 -19.49
C VAL A 211 -4.47 -7.60 -19.92
N GLU A 212 -4.36 -7.99 -21.19
CA GLU A 212 -4.89 -9.28 -21.65
C GLU A 212 -4.20 -10.48 -20.95
N GLN A 213 -2.87 -10.44 -20.78
CA GLN A 213 -2.13 -11.49 -20.07
C GLN A 213 -2.44 -11.49 -18.57
N ALA A 214 -2.56 -10.32 -17.94
CA ALA A 214 -3.00 -10.23 -16.55
C ALA A 214 -4.37 -10.91 -16.35
N LEU A 215 -5.35 -10.63 -17.22
CA LEU A 215 -6.65 -11.30 -17.19
C LEU A 215 -6.52 -12.83 -17.39
N ASN A 216 -5.72 -13.29 -18.36
CA ASN A 216 -5.48 -14.72 -18.59
C ASN A 216 -4.91 -15.41 -17.34
N ASN A 217 -3.86 -14.84 -16.74
CA ASN A 217 -3.16 -15.40 -15.59
C ASN A 217 -4.04 -15.44 -14.34
N CYS A 218 -4.98 -14.50 -14.23
CA CYS A 218 -6.01 -14.45 -13.19
C CYS A 218 -7.26 -15.29 -13.49
N GLY A 219 -7.17 -16.23 -14.46
CA GLY A 219 -8.23 -17.20 -14.72
C GLY A 219 -9.46 -16.64 -15.42
N TRP A 220 -9.33 -15.52 -16.16
CA TRP A 220 -10.42 -14.97 -16.97
C TRP A 220 -11.04 -16.05 -17.85
N ASN A 221 -12.36 -16.15 -17.79
CA ASN A 221 -13.12 -17.08 -18.60
C ASN A 221 -14.48 -16.50 -18.96
N CYS A 222 -15.12 -17.10 -19.97
CA CYS A 222 -16.44 -16.70 -20.39
C CYS A 222 -17.45 -16.77 -19.24
N ARG A 223 -18.05 -15.63 -18.90
CA ARG A 223 -19.13 -15.47 -17.89
C ARG A 223 -18.68 -15.48 -16.43
N ALA A 224 -17.40 -15.60 -16.12
CA ALA A 224 -16.89 -15.31 -14.78
C ALA A 224 -16.12 -13.99 -14.77
N CYS A 225 -16.27 -13.24 -13.69
CA CYS A 225 -15.46 -12.05 -13.45
C CYS A 225 -14.08 -12.48 -12.96
N THR A 226 -13.05 -11.76 -13.41
CA THR A 226 -11.68 -11.94 -12.91
C THR A 226 -11.53 -11.16 -11.59
N ASP A 227 -10.72 -11.69 -10.67
CA ASP A 227 -10.30 -10.93 -9.50
C ASP A 227 -9.53 -9.68 -9.93
N ALA A 228 -10.09 -8.51 -9.58
CA ALA A 228 -9.52 -7.23 -9.92
C ALA A 228 -8.11 -7.06 -9.35
N MET A 229 -7.89 -7.48 -8.09
CA MET A 229 -6.62 -7.33 -7.40
C MET A 229 -5.52 -8.12 -8.11
N CYS A 230 -5.83 -9.36 -8.49
CA CYS A 230 -4.95 -10.19 -9.29
C CYS A 230 -4.58 -9.48 -10.62
N ALA A 231 -5.56 -8.94 -11.35
CA ALA A 231 -5.28 -8.27 -12.63
C ALA A 231 -4.40 -7.02 -12.45
N PHE A 232 -4.69 -6.16 -11.47
CA PHE A 232 -3.85 -5.00 -11.14
C PHE A 232 -2.43 -5.40 -10.76
N ALA A 233 -2.25 -6.46 -9.94
CA ALA A 233 -0.93 -6.95 -9.55
C ALA A 233 -0.10 -7.48 -10.72
N TYR A 234 -0.70 -8.23 -11.66
CA TYR A 234 0.00 -8.67 -12.87
C TYR A 234 0.38 -7.49 -13.79
N ILE A 235 -0.50 -6.50 -13.96
CA ILE A 235 -0.17 -5.28 -14.74
C ILE A 235 1.00 -4.53 -14.07
N TYR A 236 1.02 -4.43 -12.74
CA TYR A 236 2.08 -3.75 -11.99
C TYR A 236 3.45 -4.42 -12.19
N ASN A 237 3.48 -5.76 -12.18
CA ASN A 237 4.70 -6.56 -12.35
C ASN A 237 5.25 -6.53 -13.79
N GLU A 238 4.40 -6.34 -14.80
CA GLU A 238 4.79 -6.24 -16.21
C GLU A 238 5.21 -4.81 -16.63
N LEU A 239 4.90 -3.79 -15.83
CA LEU A 239 5.42 -2.43 -16.03
C LEU A 239 6.91 -2.38 -15.68
N LEU A 240 7.73 -1.88 -16.61
CA LEU A 240 9.16 -1.72 -16.40
C LEU A 240 9.46 -0.88 -15.13
N PRO A 241 10.52 -1.20 -14.36
CA PRO A 241 10.82 -0.53 -13.09
C PRO A 241 10.99 0.99 -13.19
N ASP A 242 11.40 1.51 -14.35
CA ASP A 242 11.62 2.92 -14.64
C ASP A 242 10.37 3.67 -15.15
N ASN A 243 9.25 2.98 -15.40
CA ASN A 243 8.02 3.59 -15.87
C ASN A 243 7.13 4.12 -14.73
N PHE A 244 7.66 5.08 -13.97
CA PHE A 244 6.98 5.69 -12.82
C PHE A 244 5.63 6.32 -13.18
N THR A 245 5.50 6.94 -14.36
CA THR A 245 4.26 7.62 -14.76
C THR A 245 3.09 6.64 -14.91
N ASP A 246 3.33 5.48 -15.53
CA ASP A 246 2.29 4.46 -15.71
C ASP A 246 2.05 3.63 -14.44
N LYS A 247 3.06 3.45 -13.59
CA LYS A 247 2.88 2.87 -12.25
C LYS A 247 2.01 3.75 -11.35
N ASN A 248 2.25 5.07 -11.34
CA ASN A 248 1.41 6.02 -10.61
C ASN A 248 -0.04 5.92 -11.07
N LYS A 249 -0.28 6.01 -12.38
CA LYS A 249 -1.60 5.82 -13.01
C LYS A 249 -2.29 4.50 -12.60
N LEU A 250 -1.54 3.40 -12.59
CA LEU A 250 -2.03 2.09 -12.17
C LEU A 250 -2.44 2.10 -10.69
N ASN A 251 -1.63 2.70 -9.82
CA ASN A 251 -1.91 2.87 -8.41
C ASN A 251 -3.14 3.77 -8.19
N THR A 252 -3.27 4.88 -8.94
CA THR A 252 -4.45 5.76 -8.94
C THR A 252 -5.73 4.98 -9.25
N ALA A 253 -5.72 4.17 -10.30
CA ALA A 253 -6.86 3.39 -10.73
C ALA A 253 -7.20 2.22 -9.80
N PHE A 254 -6.17 1.56 -9.24
CA PHE A 254 -6.32 0.56 -8.21
C PHE A 254 -6.96 1.15 -6.94
N LEU A 255 -6.45 2.30 -6.45
CA LEU A 255 -7.01 3.00 -5.30
C LEU A 255 -8.45 3.42 -5.56
N GLY A 256 -8.73 4.05 -6.70
CA GLY A 256 -10.08 4.45 -7.10
C GLY A 256 -11.05 3.27 -7.12
N TYR A 257 -10.66 2.16 -7.73
CA TYR A 257 -11.47 0.94 -7.79
C TYR A 257 -11.68 0.31 -6.40
N ALA A 258 -10.60 0.04 -5.68
CA ALA A 258 -10.64 -0.74 -4.44
C ALA A 258 -11.28 0.06 -3.30
N LEU A 259 -10.95 1.36 -3.17
CA LEU A 259 -11.55 2.24 -2.16
C LEU A 259 -12.97 2.72 -2.55
N GLN A 260 -13.40 2.51 -3.80
CA GLN A 260 -14.65 3.03 -4.40
C GLN A 260 -14.74 4.56 -4.36
N LEU A 261 -13.65 5.20 -4.76
CA LEU A 261 -13.51 6.66 -4.74
C LEU A 261 -13.91 7.26 -6.09
N ASP A 262 -14.52 8.44 -6.05
CA ASP A 262 -14.70 9.28 -7.23
C ASP A 262 -13.39 10.00 -7.63
N GLU A 263 -13.37 10.57 -8.84
CA GLU A 263 -12.18 11.23 -9.41
C GLU A 263 -11.69 12.41 -8.56
N GLY A 264 -12.59 13.20 -7.96
CA GLY A 264 -12.23 14.33 -7.09
C GLY A 264 -11.70 13.88 -5.73
N GLN A 265 -12.22 12.77 -5.19
CA GLN A 265 -11.64 12.12 -4.02
C GLN A 265 -10.23 11.62 -4.33
N ILE A 266 -10.05 10.91 -5.45
CA ILE A 266 -8.74 10.43 -5.92
C ILE A 266 -7.76 11.58 -6.10
N GLU A 267 -8.15 12.69 -6.73
CA GLU A 267 -7.30 13.89 -6.85
C GLU A 267 -6.90 14.47 -5.47
N GLY A 268 -7.78 14.38 -4.46
CA GLY A 268 -7.45 14.71 -3.08
C GLY A 268 -6.45 13.75 -2.41
N PHE A 269 -6.40 12.49 -2.85
CA PHE A 269 -5.41 11.50 -2.40
C PHE A 269 -4.08 11.59 -3.16
N MET A 270 -4.07 11.97 -4.44
CA MET A 270 -2.89 11.91 -5.30
C MET A 270 -1.66 12.70 -4.81
N PRO A 271 -1.76 13.88 -4.14
CA PRO A 271 -0.60 14.54 -3.52
C PRO A 271 0.13 13.68 -2.47
N TYR A 272 -0.55 12.65 -1.94
CA TYR A 272 0.05 11.66 -1.06
C TYR A 272 0.62 10.46 -1.82
N PHE A 273 0.26 10.18 -3.08
CA PHE A 273 0.69 8.98 -3.83
C PHE A 273 1.46 9.26 -5.13
N THR A 274 1.73 10.52 -5.47
CA THR A 274 2.61 10.88 -6.59
C THR A 274 3.98 11.29 -6.08
N PRO A 275 5.08 10.59 -6.45
CA PRO A 275 6.38 11.23 -6.48
C PRO A 275 6.30 12.48 -7.37
N ILE A 276 6.68 13.64 -6.81
CA ILE A 276 6.71 14.91 -7.53
C ILE A 276 7.83 14.84 -8.57
N ALA A 277 7.49 14.41 -9.78
CA ALA A 277 8.43 14.14 -10.88
C ALA A 277 9.18 15.38 -11.42
N GLY A 278 8.97 16.56 -10.82
CA GLY A 278 9.74 17.78 -11.10
C GLY A 278 10.95 17.99 -10.19
N ASP A 279 10.92 17.49 -8.93
CA ASP A 279 11.85 17.91 -7.86
C ASP A 279 12.76 16.78 -7.35
N MET A 280 13.01 15.75 -8.17
CA MET A 280 14.03 14.71 -7.91
C MET A 280 15.49 15.22 -7.82
N TYR A 281 15.70 16.54 -7.83
CA TYR A 281 16.98 17.19 -7.50
C TYR A 281 16.93 18.11 -6.27
N ASN A 282 15.76 18.36 -5.65
CA ASN A 282 15.65 19.15 -4.40
C ASN A 282 14.38 18.87 -3.58
N ASN A 283 14.56 18.05 -2.53
CA ASN A 283 13.80 18.03 -1.26
C ASN A 283 12.36 17.48 -1.19
N ASN A 284 12.20 16.56 -0.24
CA ASN A 284 11.02 16.28 0.59
C ASN A 284 9.70 15.90 -0.11
N LEU A 285 9.47 14.58 -0.22
CA LEU A 285 8.27 13.84 0.25
C LEU A 285 8.35 12.40 -0.27
N GLY A 286 8.95 11.48 0.52
CA GLY A 286 9.26 10.11 0.07
C GLY A 286 8.43 8.97 0.69
N ASN A 287 7.60 9.24 1.71
CA ASN A 287 7.22 8.18 2.66
C ASN A 287 5.96 7.36 2.33
N ASN A 288 5.06 7.87 1.48
CA ASN A 288 3.79 7.20 1.22
C ASN A 288 3.91 6.06 0.20
N ASP A 289 4.87 6.15 -0.74
CA ASP A 289 5.19 5.08 -1.68
C ASP A 289 5.68 3.83 -0.92
N TYR A 290 6.47 3.99 0.14
CA TYR A 290 6.96 2.86 0.94
C TYR A 290 5.87 2.21 1.77
N VAL A 291 5.03 3.00 2.44
CA VAL A 291 3.85 2.47 3.13
C VAL A 291 2.98 1.70 2.12
N PHE A 292 2.72 2.27 0.93
CA PHE A 292 1.97 1.61 -0.14
C PHE A 292 2.65 0.34 -0.68
N GLU A 293 3.97 0.29 -0.88
CA GLU A 293 4.70 -0.89 -1.34
C GLU A 293 4.78 -1.99 -0.26
N SER A 294 4.96 -1.63 1.01
CA SER A 294 4.80 -2.58 2.14
C SER A 294 3.37 -3.13 2.21
N ILE A 295 2.36 -2.30 1.92
CA ILE A 295 0.96 -2.72 1.81
C ILE A 295 0.73 -3.61 0.57
N LEU A 296 1.33 -3.28 -0.58
CA LEU A 296 1.13 -3.98 -1.84
C LEU A 296 1.79 -5.37 -1.80
N SER A 297 3.00 -5.45 -1.25
CA SER A 297 3.66 -6.73 -0.93
C SER A 297 2.88 -7.53 0.11
N MET A 298 2.22 -6.88 1.09
CA MET A 298 1.24 -7.54 1.96
C MET A 298 0.00 -8.04 1.18
N THR A 299 -0.51 -7.35 0.15
CA THR A 299 -1.66 -7.81 -0.65
C THR A 299 -1.40 -9.05 -1.51
N ILE A 300 -0.15 -9.52 -1.63
CA ILE A 300 0.16 -10.84 -2.20
C ILE A 300 -0.43 -11.97 -1.32
N ASP A 301 -0.64 -11.71 -0.02
CA ASP A 301 -1.30 -12.62 0.90
C ASP A 301 -2.83 -12.55 0.73
N ASN A 302 -3.39 -13.52 0.00
CA ASN A 302 -4.82 -13.63 -0.30
C ASN A 302 -5.75 -13.79 0.93
N GLN A 303 -5.19 -13.88 2.14
CA GLN A 303 -5.95 -13.92 3.39
C GLN A 303 -6.25 -12.52 3.95
N LEU A 304 -5.61 -11.46 3.43
CA LEU A 304 -5.88 -10.09 3.86
C LEU A 304 -7.30 -9.66 3.48
N LYS A 305 -7.98 -9.04 4.43
CA LYS A 305 -9.35 -8.54 4.22
C LYS A 305 -9.30 -7.06 3.93
N TRP A 306 -9.64 -6.72 2.68
CA TRP A 306 -9.71 -5.33 2.22
C TRP A 306 -10.46 -4.36 3.17
N PRO A 307 -11.59 -4.74 3.83
CA PRO A 307 -12.21 -3.86 4.83
C PRO A 307 -11.33 -3.53 6.05
N ARG A 308 -10.36 -4.37 6.42
CA ARG A 308 -9.39 -4.10 7.50
C ARG A 308 -8.30 -3.14 7.04
N PHE A 309 -7.87 -3.31 5.80
CA PHE A 309 -6.91 -2.39 5.17
C PHE A 309 -7.47 -0.95 5.13
N LYS A 310 -8.73 -0.78 4.69
CA LYS A 310 -9.39 0.53 4.67
C LYS A 310 -9.46 1.18 6.06
N GLU A 311 -9.80 0.41 7.09
CA GLU A 311 -9.83 0.91 8.47
C GLU A 311 -8.44 1.39 8.94
N LEU A 312 -7.39 0.60 8.71
CA LEU A 312 -6.01 0.97 9.01
C LEU A 312 -5.62 2.28 8.32
N TYR A 313 -5.88 2.37 7.02
CA TYR A 313 -5.52 3.52 6.21
C TYR A 313 -6.22 4.80 6.69
N PHE A 314 -7.54 4.76 6.91
CA PHE A 314 -8.27 5.91 7.46
C PHE A 314 -7.84 6.26 8.89
N ALA A 315 -7.42 5.28 9.69
CA ALA A 315 -6.87 5.53 11.02
C ALA A 315 -5.52 6.27 10.95
N ILE A 316 -4.60 5.85 10.07
CA ILE A 316 -3.30 6.52 9.85
C ILE A 316 -3.49 7.94 9.31
N LEU A 317 -4.44 8.15 8.39
CA LEU A 317 -4.76 9.49 7.88
C LEU A 317 -5.33 10.43 8.96
N ALA A 318 -6.13 9.90 9.88
CA ALA A 318 -6.69 10.68 10.98
C ALA A 318 -5.65 10.97 12.07
N ASP A 319 -4.69 10.06 12.26
CA ASP A 319 -3.61 10.15 13.23
C ASP A 319 -2.40 9.31 12.77
N PRO A 320 -1.29 9.93 12.30
CA PRO A 320 -0.13 9.18 11.81
C PRO A 320 0.54 8.33 12.89
N TYR A 321 0.24 8.62 14.17
CA TYR A 321 0.76 7.88 15.32
C TYR A 321 -0.19 6.76 15.80
N VAL A 322 -1.34 6.52 15.16
CA VAL A 322 -2.39 5.62 15.67
C VAL A 322 -1.91 4.21 16.00
N LEU A 323 -0.90 3.72 15.28
CA LEU A 323 -0.31 2.40 15.46
C LEU A 323 0.58 2.27 16.69
N ILE A 324 1.14 3.38 17.17
CA ILE A 324 2.08 3.44 18.31
C ILE A 324 1.55 4.24 19.49
N ARG A 325 0.50 5.04 19.30
CA ARG A 325 -0.09 5.92 20.31
C ARG A 325 -0.43 5.17 21.59
N GLN A 326 -1.16 4.05 21.49
CA GLN A 326 -1.53 3.25 22.67
C GLN A 326 -0.30 2.65 23.37
N CYS A 327 0.76 2.32 22.63
CA CYS A 327 2.03 1.83 23.18
C CYS A 327 2.73 2.89 24.02
N VAL A 328 2.77 4.11 23.49
CA VAL A 328 3.35 5.28 24.15
C VAL A 328 2.48 5.70 25.34
N GLU A 329 1.17 5.79 25.20
CA GLU A 329 0.24 6.16 26.27
C GLU A 329 0.16 5.12 27.40
N ALA A 330 0.37 3.83 27.11
CA ALA A 330 0.49 2.78 28.12
C ALA A 330 1.81 2.86 28.93
N ASN A 331 2.81 3.57 28.40
CA ASN A 331 4.11 3.71 29.03
C ASN A 331 4.29 5.13 29.60
N SER A 332 4.06 5.29 30.90
CA SER A 332 4.04 6.60 31.57
C SER A 332 5.35 7.40 31.53
N ALA A 333 6.46 6.81 31.07
CA ALA A 333 7.72 7.49 30.83
C ALA A 333 7.86 8.04 29.40
N LEU A 334 6.91 7.77 28.51
CA LEU A 334 6.92 8.20 27.11
C LEU A 334 5.81 9.23 26.84
N ASN A 335 6.11 10.26 26.05
CA ASN A 335 5.14 11.23 25.57
C ASN A 335 5.20 11.27 24.04
N ILE A 336 4.08 10.99 23.36
CA ILE A 336 4.05 10.89 21.89
C ILE A 336 4.44 12.21 21.21
N ASN A 337 4.20 13.35 21.86
CA ASN A 337 4.57 14.67 21.34
C ASN A 337 6.10 14.83 21.27
N ASP A 338 6.85 14.32 22.26
CA ASP A 338 8.31 14.40 22.31
C ASP A 338 8.97 13.60 21.16
N TYR A 339 8.27 12.58 20.64
CA TYR A 339 8.64 11.80 19.47
C TYR A 339 8.14 12.42 18.17
N ALA A 340 6.94 13.00 18.16
CA ALA A 340 6.44 13.77 17.03
C ALA A 340 7.37 14.94 16.69
N GLU A 341 7.96 15.59 17.70
CA GLU A 341 8.98 16.62 17.50
C GLU A 341 10.25 16.08 16.82
N LEU A 342 10.72 14.87 17.16
CA LEU A 342 11.88 14.24 16.50
C LEU A 342 11.56 13.68 15.12
N TYR A 343 10.37 13.11 14.93
CA TYR A 343 9.89 12.63 13.63
C TYR A 343 9.85 13.77 12.61
N ASN A 344 9.22 14.88 13.00
CA ASN A 344 9.06 16.07 12.15
C ASN A 344 10.29 17.01 12.21
N PHE A 345 11.38 16.61 12.88
CA PHE A 345 12.56 17.47 13.05
C PHE A 345 13.23 17.73 11.69
N THR A 346 13.21 18.99 11.28
CA THR A 346 13.85 19.46 10.05
C THR A 346 15.22 20.08 10.39
N ILE A 347 16.27 19.56 9.75
CA ILE A 347 17.63 20.10 9.86
C ILE A 347 17.66 21.56 9.39
N GLN A 348 18.29 22.43 10.19
CA GLN A 348 18.38 23.87 9.90
C GLN A 348 19.16 24.17 8.60
N PRO A 349 18.80 25.22 7.83
CA PRO A 349 19.48 25.56 6.56
C PRO A 349 20.98 25.79 6.68
N SER A 350 21.46 26.29 7.83
CA SER A 350 22.89 26.42 8.14
C SER A 350 23.60 25.06 8.17
N THR A 351 22.93 24.05 8.71
CA THR A 351 23.44 22.67 8.82
C THR A 351 23.40 21.95 7.48
N ILE A 352 22.33 22.14 6.68
CA ILE A 352 22.30 21.69 5.28
C ILE A 352 23.46 22.30 4.48
N SER A 353 23.74 23.59 4.67
CA SER A 353 24.89 24.26 4.03
C SER A 353 26.24 23.69 4.50
N ALA A 354 26.37 23.35 5.78
CA ALA A 354 27.57 22.72 6.33
C ALA A 354 27.81 21.31 5.77
N LEU A 355 26.74 20.53 5.55
CA LEU A 355 26.81 19.23 4.86
C LEU A 355 27.25 19.39 3.40
N ALA A 356 26.58 20.27 2.65
CA ALA A 356 26.88 20.51 1.24
C ALA A 356 28.34 20.95 1.00
N ASN A 357 28.87 21.82 1.86
CA ASN A 357 30.27 22.26 1.84
C ASN A 357 31.29 21.12 2.06
N ARG A 358 30.86 19.98 2.61
CA ARG A 358 31.67 18.77 2.83
C ARG A 358 31.40 17.67 1.80
N GLY A 359 30.48 17.89 0.86
CA GLY A 359 30.01 16.86 -0.08
C GLY A 359 29.15 15.79 0.58
N PHE A 360 28.47 16.14 1.69
CA PHE A 360 27.55 15.26 2.42
C PHE A 360 26.10 15.70 2.15
N THR A 361 25.14 14.80 2.34
CA THR A 361 23.70 15.12 2.24
C THR A 361 22.93 14.60 3.45
N ASN A 362 21.75 15.18 3.71
CA ASN A 362 20.84 14.65 4.72
C ASN A 362 20.38 13.22 4.34
N GLN A 363 20.25 12.35 5.33
CA GLN A 363 19.48 11.10 5.24
C GLN A 363 18.21 11.31 6.09
N PRO A 364 17.14 11.91 5.52
CA PRO A 364 15.91 12.16 6.26
C PRO A 364 15.20 10.84 6.60
N ILE A 365 14.32 10.83 7.60
CA ILE A 365 13.68 9.60 8.11
C ILE A 365 12.95 8.81 7.01
N GLU A 366 12.39 9.51 6.02
CA GLU A 366 11.73 8.96 4.82
C GLU A 366 12.63 8.11 3.92
N GLN A 367 13.95 8.03 4.17
CA GLN A 367 14.85 7.13 3.46
C GLN A 367 14.99 5.75 4.12
N GLY A 368 14.40 5.52 5.31
CA GLY A 368 14.24 4.15 5.82
C GLY A 368 13.22 3.38 5.00
N ASN A 369 13.38 2.06 4.89
CA ASN A 369 12.46 1.17 4.18
C ASN A 369 11.76 0.15 5.09
N ALA A 370 12.13 0.10 6.38
CA ALA A 370 11.45 -0.71 7.38
C ALA A 370 10.00 -0.25 7.56
N ALA A 371 9.07 -1.19 7.72
CA ALA A 371 7.64 -0.90 7.81
C ALA A 371 7.22 -0.20 9.12
N THR A 372 8.17 0.02 10.04
CA THR A 372 7.93 0.58 11.37
C THR A 372 8.99 1.63 11.74
N THR A 373 8.55 2.69 12.40
CA THR A 373 9.46 3.62 13.11
C THR A 373 9.71 3.07 14.51
N ASN A 374 10.97 2.88 14.86
CA ASN A 374 11.41 2.51 16.20
C ASN A 374 11.49 3.76 17.10
N LEU A 375 10.81 3.70 18.24
CA LEU A 375 10.87 4.74 19.27
C LEU A 375 11.66 4.23 20.49
N ASP A 376 12.80 4.84 20.75
CA ASP A 376 13.69 4.50 21.86
C ASP A 376 13.58 5.52 23.00
N PHE A 377 13.56 5.07 24.26
CA PHE A 377 13.87 5.89 25.43
C PHE A 377 14.75 5.15 26.44
N TYR A 378 15.92 5.69 26.70
CA TYR A 378 16.90 5.14 27.62
C TYR A 378 17.36 6.25 28.54
N SER A 379 17.19 6.11 29.85
CA SER A 379 17.63 7.10 30.82
C SER A 379 18.30 6.48 32.04
N ILE A 380 19.18 7.27 32.66
CA ILE A 380 19.81 6.95 33.95
C ILE A 380 19.50 8.08 34.92
N GLN A 381 19.23 7.74 36.18
CA GLN A 381 18.99 8.70 37.26
C GLN A 381 20.29 8.91 38.04
N ILE A 382 20.68 10.17 38.19
CA ILE A 382 21.83 10.59 38.99
C ILE A 382 21.33 10.82 40.43
N ASN A 383 21.60 9.85 41.29
CA ASN A 383 21.21 9.87 42.71
C ASN A 383 22.11 10.79 43.54
N THR A 384 23.40 10.81 43.21
CA THR A 384 24.43 11.69 43.79
C THR A 384 25.27 12.24 42.66
N ARG A 385 25.42 13.58 42.60
CA ARG A 385 26.25 14.26 41.59
C ARG A 385 27.73 13.84 41.73
N PRO A 386 28.46 13.66 40.63
CA PRO A 386 29.90 13.44 40.64
C PRO A 386 30.69 14.73 40.95
N ASP A 387 32.00 14.58 41.09
CA ASP A 387 33.01 15.65 41.11
C ASP A 387 34.08 15.30 40.06
N PHE A 388 33.81 15.61 38.79
CA PHE A 388 34.68 15.31 37.65
C PHE A 388 35.96 16.15 37.62
N ASN A 389 35.94 17.33 38.25
CA ASN A 389 37.07 18.26 38.28
C ASN A 389 37.93 18.11 39.55
N ASN A 390 37.52 17.27 40.51
CA ASN A 390 38.17 16.96 41.79
C ASN A 390 38.38 18.20 42.67
N ASN A 391 37.44 19.16 42.65
CA ASN A 391 37.52 20.37 43.47
C ASN A 391 36.98 20.20 44.91
N GLY A 392 36.33 19.06 45.21
CA GLY A 392 35.73 18.75 46.51
C GLY A 392 34.28 19.17 46.66
N LEU A 393 33.63 19.67 45.59
CA LEU A 393 32.23 20.04 45.52
C LEU A 393 31.53 19.24 44.41
N PRO A 394 30.23 18.91 44.55
CA PRO A 394 29.51 18.22 43.48
C PRO A 394 29.28 19.14 42.26
N ASP A 395 29.46 18.59 41.05
CA ASP A 395 29.37 19.33 39.79
C ASP A 395 27.97 19.91 39.49
N THR A 396 27.95 21.08 38.86
CA THR A 396 26.75 21.71 38.32
C THR A 396 26.18 20.96 37.11
N ASP A 397 24.93 21.25 36.74
CA ASP A 397 24.30 20.65 35.54
C ASP A 397 25.09 20.92 34.27
N VAL A 398 25.69 22.11 34.14
CA VAL A 398 26.49 22.51 32.98
C VAL A 398 27.83 21.75 32.92
N GLU A 399 28.44 21.46 34.07
CA GLU A 399 29.68 20.66 34.15
C GLU A 399 29.40 19.20 33.81
N ILE A 400 28.33 18.61 34.38
CA ILE A 400 27.90 17.25 34.07
C ILE A 400 27.53 17.12 32.58
N PHE A 401 26.75 18.06 32.04
CA PHE A 401 26.38 18.09 30.62
C PHE A 401 27.59 18.13 29.71
N ASN A 402 28.52 19.06 29.94
CA ASN A 402 29.71 19.18 29.12
C ASN A 402 30.61 17.95 29.23
N ARG A 403 30.75 17.34 30.42
CA ARG A 403 31.53 16.10 30.54
C ARG A 403 30.89 14.94 29.79
N PHE A 404 29.58 14.75 29.91
CA PHE A 404 28.85 13.72 29.16
C PHE A 404 28.96 13.91 27.65
N ARG A 405 28.85 15.15 27.18
CA ARG A 405 29.02 15.51 25.77
C ARG A 405 30.44 15.19 25.30
N GLN A 406 31.47 15.61 26.02
CA GLN A 406 32.87 15.32 25.66
C GLN A 406 33.19 13.82 25.66
N GLU A 407 32.63 13.04 26.59
CA GLU A 407 32.81 11.58 26.67
C GLU A 407 31.87 10.80 25.72
N PHE A 408 30.98 11.45 24.98
CA PHE A 408 29.93 10.78 24.21
C PHE A 408 30.45 9.68 23.27
N GLY A 409 31.51 9.93 22.50
CA GLY A 409 32.11 8.92 21.62
C GLY A 409 32.62 7.69 22.38
N ASN A 410 33.23 7.89 23.55
CA ASN A 410 33.72 6.80 24.41
C ASN A 410 32.57 5.99 25.04
N MET A 411 31.47 6.67 25.39
CA MET A 411 30.29 6.05 26.02
C MET A 411 29.36 5.37 25.01
N ALA A 412 29.23 5.91 23.79
CA ALA A 412 28.38 5.34 22.74
C ALA A 412 29.05 4.21 21.95
N THR A 413 30.38 4.13 21.93
CA THR A 413 31.17 3.01 21.38
C THR A 413 30.99 1.75 22.24
N GLY A 414 30.79 0.56 21.67
CA GLY A 414 30.56 -0.67 22.43
C GLY A 414 30.80 -1.96 21.64
N ALA A 415 30.58 -3.09 22.31
CA ALA A 415 30.67 -4.43 21.73
C ALA A 415 29.92 -5.45 22.60
N VAL A 416 29.47 -6.55 21.99
CA VAL A 416 28.75 -7.65 22.65
C VAL A 416 29.27 -8.99 22.11
N ASP A 417 29.61 -9.90 23.04
CA ASP A 417 29.94 -11.30 22.75
C ASP A 417 28.68 -12.17 22.75
N ASN A 418 28.56 -13.10 21.81
CA ASN A 418 27.42 -14.03 21.66
C ASN A 418 26.09 -13.29 21.44
N PHE A 419 26.10 -12.29 20.55
CA PHE A 419 24.88 -11.59 20.14
C PHE A 419 23.93 -12.55 19.42
N ASP A 420 22.68 -12.60 19.86
CA ASP A 420 21.65 -13.47 19.31
C ASP A 420 20.92 -12.76 18.17
N PHE A 421 21.31 -13.08 16.94
CA PHE A 421 20.70 -12.51 15.74
C PHE A 421 19.26 -13.01 15.58
N ALA A 422 18.33 -12.11 15.29
CA ALA A 422 16.92 -12.48 15.07
C ALA A 422 16.76 -13.36 13.81
N CYS A 423 17.63 -13.18 12.82
CA CYS A 423 17.83 -14.17 11.77
C CYS A 423 18.77 -15.30 12.25
N PRO A 424 18.50 -16.58 11.91
CA PRO A 424 19.33 -17.72 12.34
C PRO A 424 20.69 -17.76 11.64
N LEU A 425 21.62 -16.93 12.14
CA LEU A 425 23.05 -17.00 11.84
C LEU A 425 23.73 -18.08 12.72
N ALA A 426 25.00 -18.37 12.46
CA ALA A 426 25.71 -19.41 13.18
C ALA A 426 26.06 -18.94 14.61
N SER A 427 25.32 -19.44 15.61
CA SER A 427 25.41 -19.03 17.02
C SER A 427 26.83 -18.80 17.56
N ASN A 428 26.98 -17.75 18.38
CA ASN A 428 28.19 -17.22 19.03
C ASN A 428 28.96 -16.15 18.23
N ASP A 429 28.24 -15.24 17.59
CA ASP A 429 28.83 -14.10 16.91
C ASP A 429 29.18 -12.94 17.86
N TYR A 430 30.27 -12.24 17.56
CA TYR A 430 30.71 -11.02 18.23
C TYR A 430 30.31 -9.81 17.38
N ILE A 431 29.69 -8.79 17.98
CA ILE A 431 29.41 -7.50 17.32
C ILE A 431 30.12 -6.35 18.04
N PHE A 432 30.42 -5.29 17.30
CA PHE A 432 31.03 -4.07 17.82
C PHE A 432 30.57 -2.85 17.04
N TRP A 433 30.67 -1.68 17.67
CA TRP A 433 30.39 -0.39 17.04
C TRP A 433 31.23 0.73 17.69
N SER A 434 31.73 1.69 16.90
CA SER A 434 32.40 2.89 17.40
C SER A 434 31.75 4.17 16.90
N PHE A 435 31.68 5.17 17.78
CA PHE A 435 31.27 6.55 17.50
C PHE A 435 32.51 7.44 17.54
N GLU A 436 32.95 7.92 16.39
CA GLU A 436 34.21 8.66 16.23
C GLU A 436 33.97 9.96 15.47
N PRO A 437 34.68 11.07 15.80
CA PRO A 437 34.67 12.26 14.96
C PRO A 437 35.06 11.92 13.51
N TYR A 438 34.25 12.34 12.55
CA TYR A 438 34.40 11.93 11.14
C TYR A 438 35.75 12.36 10.56
N ASN A 439 36.16 13.59 10.83
CA ASN A 439 37.50 14.11 10.56
C ASN A 439 38.08 14.69 11.85
N ALA A 440 39.09 14.03 12.43
CA ALA A 440 39.73 14.46 13.67
C ALA A 440 40.30 15.89 13.65
N SER A 441 40.63 16.46 12.49
CA SER A 441 41.10 17.86 12.41
C SER A 441 39.99 18.92 12.42
N ILE A 442 38.73 18.50 12.22
CA ILE A 442 37.56 19.40 12.10
C ILE A 442 36.54 19.07 13.19
N ASP A 443 36.06 17.83 13.20
CA ASP A 443 34.93 17.39 14.02
C ASP A 443 35.30 17.25 15.50
N ASP A 444 36.51 16.78 15.80
CA ASP A 444 37.01 16.63 17.19
C ASP A 444 37.23 18.01 17.82
N ALA A 445 37.93 18.91 17.13
CA ALA A 445 38.13 20.29 17.54
C ALA A 445 36.80 21.05 17.72
N LYS A 446 35.83 20.81 16.83
CA LYS A 446 34.50 21.41 16.92
C LYS A 446 33.66 20.80 18.05
N TRP A 447 33.77 19.50 18.28
CA TRP A 447 33.11 18.81 19.40
C TRP A 447 33.68 19.25 20.75
N ALA A 448 34.99 19.47 20.86
CA ALA A 448 35.61 20.00 22.07
C ALA A 448 35.17 21.45 22.40
N SER A 449 34.66 22.19 21.41
CA SER A 449 34.26 23.59 21.55
C SER A 449 32.86 23.77 22.19
N SER A 450 32.48 25.03 22.41
CA SER A 450 31.11 25.42 22.79
C SER A 450 30.14 25.50 21.58
N ASP A 451 30.64 25.70 20.36
CA ASP A 451 29.86 25.60 19.12
C ASP A 451 30.07 24.21 18.51
N TYR A 452 29.42 23.21 19.09
CA TYR A 452 29.52 21.81 18.65
C TYR A 452 28.46 21.42 17.60
N VAL A 453 27.56 22.34 17.23
CA VAL A 453 26.57 22.12 16.15
C VAL A 453 27.30 22.07 14.82
N ASN A 454 26.98 21.08 13.98
CA ASN A 454 27.71 20.68 12.76
C ASN A 454 28.95 19.80 12.96
N THR A 455 29.26 19.34 14.17
CA THR A 455 30.14 18.17 14.35
C THR A 455 29.51 16.96 13.67
N VAL A 456 30.30 16.23 12.89
CA VAL A 456 29.91 14.95 12.28
C VAL A 456 30.62 13.81 12.99
N PHE A 457 29.85 12.81 13.41
CA PHE A 457 30.37 11.52 13.85
C PHE A 457 30.20 10.50 12.73
N LYS A 458 31.24 9.72 12.44
CA LYS A 458 31.11 8.45 11.73
C LYS A 458 30.77 7.36 12.75
N ILE A 459 29.98 6.38 12.31
CA ILE A 459 29.66 5.18 13.08
C ILE A 459 30.28 4.01 12.32
N TYR A 460 31.16 3.25 12.95
CA TYR A 460 31.75 2.05 12.35
C TYR A 460 31.28 0.83 13.13
N ALA A 461 30.36 0.06 12.55
CA ALA A 461 29.83 -1.17 13.12
C ALA A 461 30.31 -2.40 12.34
N GLY A 462 30.25 -3.56 12.96
CA GLY A 462 30.55 -4.83 12.32
C GLY A 462 30.46 -6.00 13.29
N GLY A 463 30.71 -7.20 12.77
CA GLY A 463 30.76 -8.42 13.58
C GLY A 463 31.63 -9.50 12.96
N ASN A 464 31.99 -10.50 13.75
CA ASN A 464 32.86 -11.61 13.34
C ASN A 464 32.07 -12.77 12.70
N ILE A 465 31.05 -12.47 11.89
CA ILE A 465 30.22 -13.51 11.27
C ILE A 465 30.95 -14.00 10.00
N PRO A 466 31.19 -15.31 9.81
CA PRO A 466 31.92 -15.83 8.65
C PRO A 466 31.31 -15.41 7.31
N ALA A 467 32.19 -15.00 6.37
CA ALA A 467 31.85 -14.37 5.08
C ALA A 467 31.25 -12.95 5.13
N THR A 468 30.99 -12.37 6.32
CA THR A 468 30.29 -11.07 6.44
C THR A 468 31.18 -9.84 6.66
N ASN A 469 32.52 -9.94 6.64
CA ASN A 469 33.41 -8.76 6.74
C ASN A 469 33.19 -7.71 5.61
N TYR A 470 32.31 -7.98 4.65
CA TYR A 470 31.80 -7.02 3.66
C TYR A 470 30.60 -6.18 4.16
N PHE A 471 29.87 -6.62 5.18
CA PHE A 471 28.70 -5.95 5.80
C PHE A 471 29.09 -5.24 7.12
N ALA A 472 30.30 -4.69 7.17
CA ALA A 472 30.67 -3.76 8.25
C ALA A 472 29.91 -2.44 8.01
N ASP A 473 28.75 -2.31 8.66
CA ASP A 473 27.85 -1.18 8.48
C ASP A 473 28.48 0.14 8.91
N LYS A 474 28.39 1.13 8.03
CA LYS A 474 28.97 2.45 8.22
C LYS A 474 27.86 3.48 8.29
N GLY A 475 27.67 4.05 9.47
CA GLY A 475 26.76 5.17 9.67
C GLY A 475 27.49 6.52 9.68
N ALA A 476 26.73 7.59 9.64
CA ALA A 476 27.22 8.93 9.97
C ALA A 476 26.05 9.80 10.45
N ILE A 477 26.29 10.56 11.53
CA ILE A 477 25.34 11.53 12.05
C ILE A 477 25.98 12.92 12.13
N ILE A 478 25.19 13.97 11.86
CA ILE A 478 25.56 15.35 12.16
C ILE A 478 24.81 15.84 13.39
N ILE A 479 25.49 16.57 14.26
CA ILE A 479 24.83 17.26 15.38
C ILE A 479 24.10 18.48 14.81
N SER A 480 22.81 18.32 14.56
CA SER A 480 21.96 19.23 13.79
C SER A 480 21.37 20.36 14.64
N GLN A 481 21.26 20.16 15.97
CA GLN A 481 20.91 21.19 16.95
C GLN A 481 21.64 20.93 18.29
N GLY A 482 21.92 22.00 19.03
CA GLY A 482 22.48 21.95 20.39
C GLY A 482 21.89 23.06 21.27
N THR A 483 21.72 22.76 22.56
CA THR A 483 21.30 23.68 23.62
C THR A 483 22.05 23.34 24.92
N ASP A 484 21.87 24.13 25.97
CA ASP A 484 22.53 23.90 27.27
C ASP A 484 22.07 22.61 28.00
N CYS A 485 20.98 21.96 27.55
CA CYS A 485 20.48 20.73 28.16
C CYS A 485 20.50 19.50 27.24
N CYS A 486 20.57 19.68 25.92
CA CYS A 486 20.46 18.58 24.96
C CYS A 486 21.09 18.89 23.59
N TRP A 487 21.32 17.84 22.80
CA TRP A 487 21.70 17.95 21.40
C TRP A 487 20.95 16.91 20.56
N ILE A 488 20.68 17.25 19.30
CA ILE A 488 20.05 16.39 18.31
C ILE A 488 21.10 15.97 17.28
N GLY A 489 21.19 14.67 17.00
CA GLY A 489 21.94 14.09 15.90
C GLY A 489 20.98 13.59 14.83
N SER A 490 21.20 14.00 13.59
CA SER A 490 20.43 13.56 12.42
C SER A 490 21.32 12.70 11.51
N THR A 491 20.75 11.66 10.90
CA THR A 491 21.45 10.74 9.99
C THR A 491 21.85 11.42 8.68
N ILE A 492 23.03 11.09 8.14
CA ILE A 492 23.57 11.70 6.92
C ILE A 492 24.26 10.69 5.98
N ILE A 493 24.19 11.00 4.69
CA ILE A 493 24.93 10.34 3.63
C ILE A 493 26.31 10.99 3.51
N THR A 494 27.36 10.16 3.45
CA THR A 494 28.76 10.61 3.34
C THR A 494 29.56 9.68 2.42
N PRO A 495 30.73 10.11 1.90
CA PRO A 495 31.63 9.21 1.17
C PRO A 495 32.17 8.01 1.98
N PHE A 496 32.11 8.06 3.31
CA PHE A 496 32.49 6.93 4.18
C PHE A 496 31.34 5.93 4.34
N SER A 497 30.13 6.43 4.64
CA SER A 497 28.95 5.59 4.90
C SER A 497 28.27 5.08 3.64
N GLY A 498 28.23 5.89 2.58
CA GLY A 498 27.12 5.79 1.64
C GLY A 498 25.86 6.19 2.39
N THR A 499 24.99 5.22 2.68
CA THR A 499 23.81 5.36 3.55
C THR A 499 24.04 4.69 4.90
N GLN A 500 23.42 5.19 5.96
CA GLN A 500 23.36 4.50 7.25
C GLN A 500 22.21 3.47 7.25
N PRO A 501 22.32 2.30 7.91
CA PRO A 501 21.21 1.34 8.09
C PRO A 501 20.03 1.85 8.94
N PHE A 502 20.07 3.11 9.37
CA PHE A 502 18.97 3.80 10.04
C PHE A 502 18.88 5.21 9.47
N SER A 503 17.66 5.64 9.20
CA SER A 503 17.29 7.02 8.86
C SER A 503 16.49 7.60 10.02
N GLY A 504 16.81 8.81 10.51
CA GLY A 504 16.09 9.38 11.64
C GLY A 504 16.84 10.43 12.45
N ASN A 505 16.24 10.77 13.60
CA ASN A 505 16.72 11.79 14.53
C ASN A 505 16.83 11.22 15.94
N ARG A 506 17.93 11.56 16.61
CA ARG A 506 18.26 11.11 17.98
C ARG A 506 18.58 12.31 18.85
N GLN A 507 18.05 12.34 20.07
CA GLN A 507 18.33 13.39 21.03
C GLN A 507 18.94 12.81 22.29
N TRP A 508 20.02 13.43 22.75
CA TRP A 508 20.65 13.15 24.03
C TRP A 508 20.58 14.40 24.89
N GLY A 509 20.46 14.25 26.20
CA GLY A 509 20.41 15.39 27.10
C GLY A 509 20.05 15.05 28.51
N PHE A 510 19.61 16.06 29.25
CA PHE A 510 19.23 15.94 30.65
C PHE A 510 17.85 16.54 30.92
N TYR A 511 17.13 15.94 31.86
CA TYR A 511 15.95 16.54 32.50
C TYR A 511 16.04 16.37 34.01
N THR A 512 15.31 17.22 34.75
CA THR A 512 15.05 16.98 36.16
C THR A 512 13.74 16.21 36.29
N ASN A 513 13.78 15.01 36.89
CA ASN A 513 12.61 14.18 37.07
C ASN A 513 11.70 14.69 38.20
N SER A 514 10.51 14.09 38.35
CA SER A 514 9.50 14.47 39.35
C SER A 514 10.00 14.39 40.80
N ASN A 515 11.08 13.65 41.07
CA ASN A 515 11.72 13.55 42.38
C ASN A 515 12.82 14.61 42.60
N GLY A 516 12.98 15.57 41.69
CA GLY A 516 14.01 16.61 41.74
C GLY A 516 15.43 16.12 41.41
N LYS A 517 15.57 14.89 40.91
CA LYS A 517 16.87 14.32 40.52
C LYS A 517 17.16 14.58 39.04
N LEU A 518 18.43 14.74 38.73
CA LEU A 518 18.91 14.87 37.36
C LEU A 518 18.92 13.48 36.70
N SER A 519 18.33 13.35 35.51
CA SER A 519 18.45 12.15 34.67
C SER A 519 19.13 12.51 33.34
N PHE A 520 20.09 11.69 32.89
CA PHE A 520 20.60 11.73 31.52
C PHE A 520 19.75 10.80 30.66
N TYR A 521 19.44 11.19 29.43
CA TYR A 521 18.62 10.39 28.51
C TYR A 521 19.17 10.34 27.08
N THR A 522 18.76 9.29 26.39
CA THR A 522 18.77 9.09 24.94
C THR A 522 17.34 8.82 24.50
N LYS A 523 16.87 9.53 23.48
CA LYS A 523 15.62 9.22 22.79
C LYS A 523 15.83 9.21 21.28
N ALA A 524 15.19 8.30 20.56
CA ALA A 524 15.35 8.17 19.11
C ALA A 524 14.01 8.05 18.38
N THR A 525 14.01 8.45 17.11
CA THR A 525 12.92 8.24 16.18
C THR A 525 13.55 7.90 14.85
N ASP A 526 13.69 6.60 14.60
CA ASP A 526 14.45 6.04 13.49
C ASP A 526 13.63 4.99 12.73
N THR A 527 13.90 4.83 11.45
CA THR A 527 13.42 3.74 10.59
C THR A 527 14.64 3.03 10.00
N ALA A 528 14.72 1.71 10.10
CA ALA A 528 15.82 0.97 9.50
C ALA A 528 15.80 1.06 7.95
N LEU A 529 16.99 0.94 7.36
CA LEU A 529 17.24 0.83 5.92
C LEU A 529 17.90 -0.53 5.65
N THR A 530 17.08 -1.56 5.46
CA THR A 530 17.51 -2.92 5.15
C THR A 530 17.98 -3.02 3.69
N GLU A 531 19.14 -3.62 3.45
CA GLU A 531 19.66 -3.75 2.09
C GLU A 531 18.84 -4.76 1.27
N LYS A 532 18.23 -4.26 0.17
CA LYS A 532 17.53 -5.11 -0.82
C LYS A 532 18.42 -6.23 -1.38
N LEU A 533 19.75 -6.13 -1.33
CA LEU A 533 20.66 -7.16 -1.81
C LEU A 533 20.71 -8.38 -0.89
N ALA A 534 20.63 -8.20 0.44
CA ALA A 534 20.56 -9.30 1.40
C ALA A 534 19.24 -10.08 1.24
N GLN A 535 18.13 -9.35 1.04
CA GLN A 535 16.81 -9.91 0.71
C GLN A 535 16.83 -10.63 -0.66
N PHE A 536 17.46 -10.02 -1.69
CA PHE A 536 17.53 -10.57 -3.05
C PHE A 536 18.35 -11.86 -3.15
N MET A 537 19.40 -12.04 -2.34
CA MET A 537 20.16 -13.28 -2.30
C MET A 537 19.44 -14.43 -1.57
N GLY A 538 18.27 -14.19 -0.95
CA GLY A 538 17.45 -15.22 -0.31
C GLY A 538 18.10 -15.89 0.90
N ILE A 539 19.13 -15.26 1.48
CA ILE A 539 19.86 -15.77 2.65
C ILE A 539 19.08 -15.44 3.94
N LEU A 540 18.35 -14.32 3.96
CA LEU A 540 17.61 -13.82 5.11
C LEU A 540 16.15 -13.56 4.71
N ASN A 541 15.23 -13.89 5.62
CA ASN A 541 13.80 -13.65 5.45
C ASN A 541 13.52 -12.21 5.89
N SER A 542 12.77 -11.41 5.12
CA SER A 542 12.69 -9.95 5.34
C SER A 542 12.16 -9.52 6.72
N GLU A 543 11.42 -10.40 7.42
CA GLU A 543 10.88 -10.14 8.75
C GLU A 543 11.94 -10.25 9.90
N CYS A 544 13.13 -10.84 9.68
CA CYS A 544 14.14 -10.99 10.74
C CYS A 544 15.31 -9.98 10.67
N ASP A 545 15.36 -9.18 9.60
CA ASP A 545 16.41 -8.18 9.34
C ASP A 545 16.19 -6.92 10.21
N ASP A 546 14.96 -6.36 10.18
CA ASP A 546 14.54 -5.21 11.00
C ASP A 546 14.81 -5.42 12.50
N ASP A 547 14.41 -6.58 13.06
CA ASP A 547 14.60 -6.88 14.49
C ASP A 547 16.09 -6.97 14.86
N THR A 548 16.93 -7.54 14.00
CA THR A 548 18.39 -7.59 14.21
C THR A 548 18.95 -6.18 14.36
N TYR A 549 18.59 -5.26 13.44
CA TYR A 549 19.00 -3.87 13.51
C TYR A 549 18.55 -3.21 14.82
N TYR A 550 17.29 -3.38 15.21
CA TYR A 550 16.77 -2.75 16.42
C TYR A 550 17.29 -3.37 17.74
N GLU A 551 17.75 -4.63 17.74
CA GLU A 551 18.49 -5.19 18.89
C GLU A 551 19.92 -4.65 18.97
N ILE A 552 20.62 -4.41 17.84
CA ILE A 552 21.92 -3.70 17.84
C ILE A 552 21.78 -2.28 18.39
N ALA A 553 20.70 -1.57 18.04
CA ALA A 553 20.38 -0.27 18.62
C ALA A 553 20.14 -0.34 20.14
N TYR A 554 19.45 -1.39 20.62
CA TYR A 554 19.25 -1.60 22.05
C TYR A 554 20.54 -1.86 22.82
N GLU A 555 21.43 -2.68 22.29
CA GLU A 555 22.76 -2.90 22.90
C GLU A 555 23.60 -1.62 22.88
N THR A 556 23.50 -0.81 21.81
CA THR A 556 24.15 0.51 21.71
C THR A 556 23.70 1.45 22.84
N TRP A 557 22.39 1.61 23.05
CA TRP A 557 21.88 2.53 24.07
C TRP A 557 22.01 1.98 25.49
N THR A 558 21.93 0.66 25.67
CA THR A 558 22.21 0.01 26.96
C THR A 558 23.69 0.17 27.34
N ASN A 559 24.62 0.03 26.40
CA ASN A 559 26.05 0.28 26.63
C ASN A 559 26.30 1.73 27.07
N LEU A 560 25.66 2.70 26.38
CA LEU A 560 25.70 4.11 26.74
C LEU A 560 25.19 4.38 28.16
N GLN A 561 24.06 3.78 28.59
CA GLN A 561 23.59 3.85 29.98
C GLN A 561 24.64 3.30 30.97
N GLN A 562 25.19 2.11 30.71
CA GLN A 562 26.15 1.48 31.63
C GLN A 562 27.47 2.26 31.72
N LYS A 563 27.99 2.78 30.61
CA LYS A 563 29.21 3.61 30.60
C LYS A 563 29.00 4.96 31.25
N ALA A 564 27.82 5.58 31.09
CA ALA A 564 27.45 6.79 31.80
C ALA A 564 27.34 6.57 33.32
N ILE A 565 26.74 5.45 33.76
CA ILE A 565 26.71 5.05 35.18
C ILE A 565 28.13 4.82 35.71
N TYR A 566 28.99 4.12 34.96
CA TYR A 566 30.39 3.90 35.31
C TYR A 566 31.16 5.22 35.45
N LEU A 567 31.02 6.15 34.49
CA LEU A 567 31.63 7.47 34.52
C LEU A 567 31.23 8.25 35.78
N ILE A 568 29.95 8.28 36.14
CA ILE A 568 29.49 8.95 37.37
C ILE A 568 30.04 8.27 38.63
N ASN A 569 29.89 6.94 38.73
CA ASN A 569 30.26 6.18 39.94
C ASN A 569 31.77 6.18 40.20
N THR A 570 32.60 6.25 39.16
CA THR A 570 34.07 6.36 39.30
C THR A 570 34.55 7.75 39.69
N ASN A 571 33.72 8.78 39.53
CA ASN A 571 34.04 10.18 39.88
C ASN A 571 33.21 10.65 41.10
N GLY A 572 33.06 9.77 42.10
CA GLY A 572 32.45 10.09 43.40
C GLY A 572 30.93 10.22 43.44
N GLY A 573 30.25 10.12 42.28
CA GLY A 573 28.80 10.18 42.19
C GLY A 573 28.10 8.84 42.46
N ASN A 574 26.79 8.82 42.26
CA ASN A 574 25.99 7.60 42.21
C ASN A 574 24.91 7.72 41.14
N ALA A 575 24.85 6.78 40.21
CA ALA A 575 23.79 6.67 39.22
C ALA A 575 23.27 5.23 39.10
N THR A 576 22.02 5.13 38.63
CA THR A 576 21.30 3.86 38.36
C THR A 576 20.52 3.99 37.05
N VAL A 577 20.24 2.88 36.38
CA VAL A 577 19.25 2.86 35.29
C VAL A 577 17.91 3.37 35.84
N ASP A 578 17.24 4.24 35.07
CA ASP A 578 15.95 4.84 35.41
C ASP A 578 14.87 4.18 34.55
N VAL A 579 14.97 4.34 33.22
CA VAL A 579 14.04 3.77 32.25
C VAL A 579 14.82 3.16 31.07
N THR A 580 14.38 1.99 30.62
CA THR A 580 14.79 1.38 29.35
C THR A 580 13.52 0.92 28.64
N ASN A 581 13.07 1.70 27.67
CA ASN A 581 11.84 1.51 26.92
C ASN A 581 12.13 1.48 25.43
N ARG A 582 11.44 0.57 24.74
CA ARG A 582 11.32 0.54 23.29
C ARG A 582 9.84 0.47 22.97
N VAL A 583 9.41 1.14 21.91
CA VAL A 583 8.07 0.99 21.36
C VAL A 583 8.20 0.68 19.87
N ARG A 584 7.73 -0.50 19.49
CA ARG A 584 7.62 -0.95 18.10
C ARG A 584 6.19 -1.40 17.84
N ILE A 585 5.76 -1.31 16.58
CA ILE A 585 4.50 -1.90 16.12
C ILE A 585 4.74 -3.40 15.98
N ASP A 586 3.92 -4.24 16.61
CA ASP A 586 3.92 -5.66 16.33
C ASP A 586 3.34 -5.90 14.92
N VAL A 587 4.23 -5.99 13.92
CA VAL A 587 3.88 -6.26 12.52
C VAL A 587 3.16 -7.60 12.37
N THR A 588 3.50 -8.61 13.18
CA THR A 588 2.81 -9.90 13.17
C THR A 588 1.37 -9.75 13.66
N THR A 589 1.13 -9.01 14.74
CA THR A 589 -0.25 -8.72 15.19
C THR A 589 -1.00 -7.81 14.21
N LEU A 590 -0.35 -6.81 13.59
CA LEU A 590 -0.98 -6.00 12.53
C LEU A 590 -1.41 -6.88 11.35
N LYS A 591 -0.52 -7.72 10.83
CA LYS A 591 -0.78 -8.69 9.75
C LYS A 591 -1.92 -9.64 10.11
N ASN A 592 -1.91 -10.19 11.33
CA ASN A 592 -2.99 -11.03 11.84
C ASN A 592 -4.33 -10.28 11.97
N LYS A 593 -4.31 -9.01 12.39
CA LYS A 593 -5.51 -8.15 12.42
C LYS A 593 -6.06 -7.87 11.02
N LEU A 594 -5.19 -7.59 10.05
CA LEU A 594 -5.55 -7.41 8.63
C LEU A 594 -6.17 -8.66 8.00
N LYS A 595 -5.82 -9.87 8.47
CA LYS A 595 -6.49 -11.15 8.12
C LYS A 595 -7.80 -11.39 8.89
N SER A 596 -7.91 -10.83 10.09
CA SER A 596 -9.04 -11.09 11.00
C SER A 596 -10.33 -10.37 10.57
N SER A 597 -11.48 -10.77 11.13
CA SER A 597 -12.72 -9.98 11.07
C SER A 597 -12.80 -8.88 12.13
N THR A 598 -11.80 -8.75 13.01
CA THR A 598 -11.74 -7.73 14.07
C THR A 598 -11.30 -6.40 13.47
N PRO A 599 -11.87 -5.25 13.87
CA PRO A 599 -11.43 -3.95 13.34
C PRO A 599 -9.96 -3.64 13.62
N VAL A 600 -9.33 -2.87 12.72
CA VAL A 600 -7.97 -2.32 12.93
C VAL A 600 -8.06 -0.99 13.67
N ASN A 601 -8.72 -1.00 14.83
CA ASN A 601 -8.87 0.16 15.72
C ASN A 601 -7.77 0.23 16.81
N PHE A 602 -6.88 -0.76 16.85
CA PHE A 602 -5.64 -0.77 17.61
C PHE A 602 -4.68 -1.81 17.01
N VAL A 603 -3.38 -1.68 17.28
CA VAL A 603 -2.40 -2.77 17.17
C VAL A 603 -1.74 -2.90 18.54
N SER A 604 -1.45 -4.13 18.98
CA SER A 604 -0.70 -4.33 20.22
C SER A 604 0.79 -4.09 19.99
N CYS A 605 1.50 -3.83 21.07
CA CYS A 605 2.88 -3.39 21.07
C CYS A 605 3.76 -4.54 21.58
N ASN A 606 4.97 -4.64 21.06
CA ASN A 606 6.04 -5.49 21.60
C ASN A 606 7.04 -4.62 22.39
#